data_AF-A0A9X1PRA4-F1
#
_entry.id   AF-A0A9X1PRA4-F1
#
_cell.length_a   1.000
_cell.length_b   1.000
_cell.length_c   1.000
_cell.angle_alpha   90.00
_cell.angle_beta   90.00
_cell.angle_gamma   90.00
#
_symmetry.space_group_name_H-M   'P 1'
#
loop_
_entity.id
_entity.type
_entity.pdbx_description
1 polymer ?
#
loop_
_entity_poly.entity_id
_entity_poly.type
_entity_poly.pdbx_seq_one_letter_code
_entity_poly.pdbx_strand_id
1 'polypeptide(L)'
;MKEAADFIPSSDTNWESLDVAYIASGDPEEDRRLAELARAKGQVVFLRDLPEESDVRFNVNSPAAAPIASAPSQTRNNTKIPLTWETIQQKIWAATIRKRTRTEVAVNIFSAIALMIVGHLLFTFFTYDRLTVLWNELELNEGFFYYVLGGFVAQMIDGALGMAYGVTAATFLLTLGVPPSAVSASVHTSEIFTSGVSGYMHLKFGNVNSKLFKKILFPGVLGAITGAYLLSSFEKYIYVIKPLVAVYTLILGILIIQKALKKRVEKKPMTKIGWLAMAGGTLDSIGGGGWGPIVTSTLIARGRHPKYTIGSVNLAEFFVSLASSVTFISIIGFSHWQVVLGLILGGMVAAPIAANLSRRLPIKTMMIMVGTVIIIVSLRIVYMVLSAL
;
A
#
# COMPACT_ATOMS: atom_id res chain seq x y z
N MET A 1 -6.29 -14.69 20.38
CA MET A 1 -5.83 -13.88 21.53
C MET A 1 -6.91 -13.56 22.56
N LYS A 2 -8.21 -13.58 22.24
CA LYS A 2 -9.26 -13.37 23.27
C LYS A 2 -9.63 -14.63 24.07
N GLU A 3 -9.43 -15.82 23.51
CA GLU A 3 -9.76 -17.09 24.18
C GLU A 3 -8.73 -17.54 25.23
N ALA A 4 -7.57 -16.89 25.34
CA ALA A 4 -6.56 -17.22 26.36
C ALA A 4 -6.72 -16.41 27.66
N ALA A 5 -7.60 -15.41 27.69
CA ALA A 5 -7.78 -14.52 28.83
C ALA A 5 -8.80 -15.02 29.86
N ASP A 6 -9.60 -16.03 29.51
CA ASP A 6 -10.69 -16.56 30.35
C ASP A 6 -10.29 -17.87 31.05
N PHE A 7 -9.03 -18.31 30.92
CA PHE A 7 -8.53 -19.47 31.66
C PHE A 7 -8.00 -18.99 33.02
N ILE A 8 -8.82 -19.16 34.06
CA ILE A 8 -8.36 -19.01 35.44
C ILE A 8 -7.36 -20.15 35.68
N PRO A 9 -6.09 -19.86 36.02
CA PRO A 9 -5.11 -20.90 36.25
C PRO A 9 -5.55 -21.77 37.44
N SER A 10 -5.45 -23.10 37.30
CA SER A 10 -5.66 -24.03 38.39
C SER A 10 -4.75 -23.67 39.57
N SER A 11 -5.29 -23.72 40.79
CA SER A 11 -4.62 -23.33 42.04
C SER A 11 -3.48 -24.25 42.50
N ASP A 12 -2.97 -25.12 41.63
CA ASP A 12 -1.92 -26.08 41.94
C ASP A 12 -0.61 -25.77 41.19
N THR A 13 0.43 -25.56 42.00
CA THR A 13 1.88 -25.70 41.74
C THR A 13 2.65 -24.63 40.95
N ASN A 14 3.75 -24.18 41.59
CA ASN A 14 4.97 -23.51 41.08
C ASN A 14 4.96 -23.01 39.63
N TRP A 15 4.60 -21.73 39.45
CA TRP A 15 4.80 -21.01 38.18
C TRP A 15 6.26 -20.57 38.04
N GLU A 16 6.97 -21.10 37.04
CA GLU A 16 8.26 -20.57 36.59
C GLU A 16 8.07 -19.55 35.45
N SER A 17 8.68 -18.37 35.57
CA SER A 17 8.77 -17.41 34.47
C SER A 17 9.86 -17.87 33.49
N LEU A 18 9.51 -18.05 32.23
CA LEU A 18 10.45 -18.42 31.16
C LEU A 18 10.69 -17.24 30.24
N ASP A 19 11.96 -16.93 29.96
CA ASP A 19 12.32 -16.02 28.87
C ASP A 19 12.37 -16.82 27.56
N VAL A 20 11.38 -16.58 26.68
CA VAL A 20 11.13 -17.40 25.50
C VAL A 20 11.39 -16.63 24.21
N ALA A 21 12.22 -17.19 23.34
CA ALA A 21 12.41 -16.71 21.99
C ALA A 21 11.50 -17.47 21.01
N TYR A 22 10.46 -16.81 20.53
CA TYR A 22 9.57 -17.33 19.49
C TYR A 22 10.09 -16.93 18.10
N ILE A 23 10.46 -17.93 17.29
CA ILE A 23 11.11 -17.73 15.99
C ILE A 23 10.25 -18.36 14.88
N ALA A 24 9.97 -17.57 13.85
CA ALA A 24 9.12 -17.95 12.71
C ALA A 24 9.42 -17.08 11.48
N SER A 25 10.67 -17.09 11.01
CA SER A 25 11.08 -16.29 9.85
C SER A 25 10.58 -16.85 8.52
N GLY A 26 10.23 -18.14 8.49
CA GLY A 26 9.85 -18.88 7.28
C GLY A 26 11.04 -19.38 6.45
N ASP A 27 12.26 -19.16 6.94
CA ASP A 27 13.51 -19.72 6.40
C ASP A 27 14.18 -20.61 7.47
N PRO A 28 14.27 -21.94 7.26
CA PRO A 28 14.83 -22.88 8.23
C PRO A 28 16.28 -22.58 8.66
N GLU A 29 17.12 -22.05 7.77
CA GLU A 29 18.52 -21.76 8.12
C GLU A 29 18.64 -20.53 9.02
N GLU A 30 17.85 -19.49 8.72
CA GLU A 30 17.81 -18.28 9.56
C GLU A 30 17.14 -18.56 10.91
N ASP A 31 16.12 -19.44 10.94
CA ASP A 31 15.48 -19.87 12.19
C ASP A 31 16.47 -20.60 13.11
N ARG A 32 17.32 -21.47 12.57
CA ARG A 32 18.40 -22.13 13.34
C ARG A 32 19.46 -21.16 13.83
N ARG A 33 19.89 -20.21 12.99
CA ARG A 33 20.86 -19.17 13.38
C ARG A 33 20.33 -18.30 14.52
N LEU A 34 19.07 -17.88 14.43
CA LEU A 34 18.41 -17.10 15.47
C LEU A 34 18.21 -17.92 16.75
N ALA A 35 17.93 -19.22 16.62
CA ALA A 35 17.83 -20.14 17.75
C ALA A 35 19.15 -20.25 18.50
N GLU A 36 20.28 -20.40 17.81
CA GLU A 36 21.62 -20.41 18.43
C GLU A 36 21.91 -19.11 19.19
N LEU A 37 21.61 -17.96 18.58
CA LEU A 37 21.80 -16.65 19.21
C LEU A 37 20.91 -16.44 20.45
N ALA A 38 19.68 -16.97 20.43
CA ALA A 38 18.76 -16.91 21.55
C ALA A 38 19.18 -17.85 22.69
N ARG A 39 19.61 -19.08 22.37
CA ARG A 39 20.17 -20.04 23.33
C ARG A 39 21.44 -19.50 23.99
N ALA A 40 22.32 -18.85 23.23
CA ALA A 40 23.52 -18.20 23.76
C ALA A 40 23.20 -17.08 24.78
N LYS A 41 21.98 -16.55 24.76
CA LYS A 41 21.48 -15.55 25.72
C LYS A 41 20.69 -16.16 26.88
N GLY A 42 20.65 -17.49 26.99
CA GLY A 42 19.91 -18.20 28.02
C GLY A 42 18.40 -18.23 27.81
N GLN A 43 17.91 -17.91 26.61
CA GLN A 43 16.49 -17.95 26.30
C GLN A 43 16.07 -19.36 25.87
N VAL A 44 14.86 -19.76 26.23
CA VAL A 44 14.25 -21.02 25.77
C VAL A 44 13.64 -20.79 24.40
N VAL A 45 13.97 -21.61 23.42
CA VAL A 45 13.61 -21.38 22.01
C VAL A 45 12.41 -22.22 21.59
N PHE A 46 11.44 -21.57 20.96
CA PHE A 46 10.35 -22.20 20.23
C PHE A 46 10.42 -21.83 18.75
N LEU A 47 10.66 -22.84 17.91
CA LEU A 47 10.71 -22.72 16.45
C LEU A 47 9.36 -23.16 15.88
N ARG A 48 8.58 -22.21 15.33
CA ARG A 48 7.24 -22.52 14.80
C ARG A 48 7.27 -23.49 13.62
N ASP A 49 8.24 -23.28 12.73
CA ASP A 49 8.33 -24.00 11.46
C ASP A 49 9.23 -25.25 11.59
N LEU A 50 9.94 -25.42 12.71
CA LEU A 50 10.76 -26.58 13.10
C LEU A 50 10.44 -27.04 14.54
N PRO A 51 9.22 -27.54 14.81
CA PRO A 51 8.77 -27.85 16.17
C PRO A 51 9.61 -28.94 16.85
N GLU A 52 10.18 -29.88 16.09
CA GLU A 52 11.06 -30.93 16.61
C GLU A 52 12.42 -30.42 17.08
N GLU A 53 12.87 -29.26 16.57
CA GLU A 53 14.13 -28.59 16.96
C GLU A 53 13.91 -27.54 18.06
N SER A 54 12.66 -27.39 18.54
CA SER A 54 12.33 -26.55 19.70
C SER A 54 12.82 -27.19 20.99
N ASP A 55 13.06 -26.37 22.01
CA ASP A 55 13.54 -26.89 23.28
C ASP A 55 12.49 -27.80 23.95
N VAL A 56 12.96 -28.81 24.67
CA VAL A 56 12.16 -29.94 25.21
C VAL A 56 10.94 -29.48 26.02
N ARG A 57 11.01 -28.31 26.67
CA ARG A 57 9.91 -27.71 27.43
C ARG A 57 8.66 -27.41 26.58
N PHE A 58 8.79 -27.37 25.26
CA PHE A 58 7.68 -27.17 24.32
C PHE A 58 7.24 -28.45 23.60
N ASN A 59 7.93 -29.56 23.83
CA ASN A 59 7.60 -30.85 23.22
C ASN A 59 6.69 -31.63 24.18
N VAL A 60 5.38 -31.62 23.89
CA VAL A 60 4.35 -32.19 24.79
C VAL A 60 4.41 -33.72 24.88
N ASN A 61 5.20 -34.39 24.03
CA ASN A 61 5.35 -35.85 24.02
C ASN A 61 6.83 -36.27 23.97
N SER A 62 7.48 -36.48 25.11
CA SER A 62 8.67 -37.35 25.17
C SER A 62 8.78 -38.07 26.51
N PRO A 63 8.59 -39.40 26.56
CA PRO A 63 9.10 -40.23 27.64
C PRO A 63 10.63 -40.30 27.56
N ALA A 64 11.29 -40.45 28.71
CA ALA A 64 12.74 -40.53 28.87
C ALA A 64 13.41 -41.45 27.82
N ALA A 65 14.36 -40.92 27.05
CA ALA A 65 15.09 -41.68 26.04
C ALA A 65 16.40 -42.24 26.58
N ALA A 66 16.53 -43.57 26.49
CA ALA A 66 17.74 -44.37 26.64
C ALA A 66 18.72 -44.12 25.46
N PRO A 67 19.98 -44.62 25.50
CA PRO A 67 21.06 -44.12 24.67
C PRO A 67 20.92 -44.48 23.19
N ILE A 68 21.38 -43.54 22.36
CA ILE A 68 21.23 -43.43 20.91
C ILE A 68 21.95 -44.57 20.19
N ALA A 69 21.19 -45.44 19.50
CA ALA A 69 21.70 -46.24 18.40
C ALA A 69 21.57 -45.44 17.10
N SER A 70 22.66 -45.35 16.35
CA SER A 70 22.78 -44.60 15.09
C SER A 70 21.79 -45.09 14.02
N ALA A 71 20.82 -44.25 13.67
CA ALA A 71 19.96 -44.43 12.50
C ALA A 71 20.41 -43.49 11.36
N PRO A 72 20.29 -43.92 10.09
CA PRO A 72 20.97 -43.30 8.96
C PRO A 72 20.38 -41.94 8.59
N SER A 73 21.26 -41.01 8.21
CA SER A 73 20.94 -39.65 7.75
C SER A 73 19.97 -39.68 6.56
N GLN A 74 18.69 -39.34 6.81
CA GLN A 74 17.77 -38.98 5.74
C GLN A 74 17.96 -37.52 5.38
N THR A 75 18.65 -37.28 4.26
CA THR A 75 18.65 -36.00 3.55
C THR A 75 17.22 -35.70 3.06
N ARG A 76 16.47 -34.90 3.82
CA ARG A 76 15.20 -34.33 3.32
C ARG A 76 15.51 -33.34 2.21
N ASN A 77 15.32 -33.78 0.96
CA ASN A 77 15.35 -32.92 -0.21
C ASN A 77 14.32 -31.80 -0.05
N ASN A 78 14.82 -30.56 -0.02
CA ASN A 78 14.05 -29.34 0.08
C ASN A 78 13.43 -29.01 -1.29
N THR A 79 12.47 -29.82 -1.75
CA THR A 79 11.72 -29.51 -2.98
C THR A 79 10.77 -28.36 -2.69
N LYS A 80 11.17 -27.14 -3.08
CA LYS A 80 10.26 -26.00 -3.22
C LYS A 80 9.07 -26.46 -4.06
N ILE A 81 7.89 -26.50 -3.45
CA ILE A 81 6.65 -26.89 -4.13
C ILE A 81 6.50 -25.97 -5.35
N PRO A 82 6.45 -26.51 -6.58
CA PRO A 82 6.38 -25.70 -7.78
C PRO A 82 5.08 -24.87 -7.76
N LEU A 83 5.18 -23.60 -8.17
CA LEU A 83 4.03 -22.71 -8.35
C LEU A 83 3.21 -23.19 -9.55
N THR A 84 2.33 -24.15 -9.31
CA THR A 84 1.39 -24.68 -10.29
C THR A 84 0.03 -24.03 -10.12
N TRP A 85 -0.79 -24.08 -11.17
CA TRP A 85 -2.16 -23.54 -11.12
C TRP A 85 -3.00 -24.16 -9.99
N GLU A 86 -2.76 -25.44 -9.68
CA GLU A 86 -3.43 -26.18 -8.60
C GLU A 86 -3.04 -25.69 -7.20
N THR A 87 -1.74 -25.40 -6.96
CA THR A 87 -1.29 -24.86 -5.67
C THR A 87 -1.74 -23.41 -5.45
N ILE A 88 -1.84 -22.63 -6.53
CA ILE A 88 -2.46 -21.29 -6.49
C ILE A 88 -3.96 -21.41 -6.17
N GLN A 89 -4.68 -22.31 -6.84
CA GLN A 89 -6.10 -22.59 -6.59
C GLN A 89 -6.33 -23.01 -5.13
N GLN A 90 -5.55 -23.95 -4.59
CA GLN A 90 -5.66 -24.37 -3.18
C GLN A 90 -5.38 -23.24 -2.20
N LYS A 91 -4.36 -22.41 -2.43
CA LYS A 91 -4.11 -21.23 -1.59
C LYS A 91 -5.26 -20.22 -1.65
N ILE A 92 -5.84 -20.00 -2.83
CA ILE A 92 -7.02 -19.15 -3.01
C ILE A 92 -8.23 -19.73 -2.28
N TRP A 93 -8.46 -21.03 -2.38
CA TRP A 93 -9.59 -21.73 -1.74
C TRP A 93 -9.46 -21.74 -0.22
N ALA A 94 -8.29 -22.08 0.31
CA ALA A 94 -8.00 -22.06 1.75
C ALA A 94 -8.15 -20.64 2.35
N ALA A 95 -7.73 -19.61 1.60
CA ALA A 95 -7.96 -18.21 1.99
C ALA A 95 -9.45 -17.83 1.96
N THR A 96 -10.26 -18.47 1.11
CA THR A 96 -11.70 -18.18 0.97
C THR A 96 -12.54 -18.79 2.11
N ILE A 97 -12.24 -20.02 2.58
CA ILE A 97 -12.99 -20.69 3.65
C ILE A 97 -12.64 -20.15 5.06
N ARG A 98 -11.49 -19.48 5.22
CA ARG A 98 -11.04 -19.00 6.53
C ARG A 98 -12.14 -18.19 7.24
N LYS A 99 -12.39 -18.48 8.53
CA LYS A 99 -13.31 -17.70 9.38
C LYS A 99 -12.94 -16.23 9.32
N ARG A 100 -13.84 -15.41 8.76
CA ARG A 100 -13.63 -13.98 8.57
C ARG A 100 -13.89 -13.21 9.86
N THR A 101 -13.10 -12.19 10.11
CA THR A 101 -13.32 -11.29 11.24
C THR A 101 -14.52 -10.37 10.96
N ARG A 102 -15.21 -9.89 12.01
CA ARG A 102 -16.35 -8.94 11.86
C ARG A 102 -15.97 -7.69 11.05
N THR A 103 -14.71 -7.30 11.13
CA THR A 103 -14.15 -6.17 10.38
C THR A 103 -13.94 -6.48 8.91
N GLU A 104 -13.46 -7.68 8.56
CA GLU A 104 -13.41 -8.13 7.17
C GLU A 104 -14.82 -8.21 6.56
N VAL A 105 -15.81 -8.68 7.31
CA VAL A 105 -17.22 -8.72 6.84
C VAL A 105 -17.73 -7.30 6.58
N ALA A 106 -17.56 -6.38 7.54
CA ALA A 106 -17.98 -4.99 7.36
C ALA A 106 -17.27 -4.29 6.20
N VAL A 107 -15.95 -4.54 6.03
CA VAL A 107 -15.19 -4.01 4.89
C VAL A 107 -15.71 -4.58 3.58
N ASN A 108 -15.96 -5.89 3.49
CA ASN A 108 -16.50 -6.49 2.27
C ASN A 108 -17.89 -5.96 1.92
N ILE A 109 -18.75 -5.74 2.91
CA ILE A 109 -20.07 -5.11 2.70
C ILE A 109 -19.90 -3.68 2.18
N PHE A 110 -19.04 -2.89 2.82
CA PHE A 110 -18.81 -1.51 2.41
C PHE A 110 -18.13 -1.42 1.02
N SER A 111 -17.17 -2.30 0.73
CA SER A 111 -16.57 -2.48 -0.59
C SER A 111 -17.60 -2.92 -1.63
N ALA A 112 -18.53 -3.82 -1.28
CA ALA A 112 -19.60 -4.24 -2.18
C ALA A 112 -20.56 -3.08 -2.49
N ILE A 113 -20.92 -2.27 -1.49
CA ILE A 113 -21.72 -1.05 -1.70
C ILE A 113 -20.95 -0.06 -2.57
N ALA A 114 -19.67 0.18 -2.28
CA ALA A 114 -18.81 1.05 -3.07
C ALA A 114 -18.72 0.56 -4.53
N LEU A 115 -18.50 -0.74 -4.75
CA LEU A 115 -18.48 -1.36 -6.08
C LEU A 115 -19.85 -1.30 -6.78
N MET A 116 -20.95 -1.42 -6.04
CA MET A 116 -22.30 -1.27 -6.57
C MET A 116 -22.56 0.17 -7.03
N ILE A 117 -22.16 1.17 -6.23
CA ILE A 117 -22.25 2.59 -6.59
C ILE A 117 -21.36 2.87 -7.81
N VAL A 118 -20.10 2.44 -7.77
CA VAL A 118 -19.17 2.59 -8.91
C VAL A 118 -19.72 1.91 -10.14
N GLY A 119 -20.19 0.67 -10.03
CA GLY A 119 -20.77 -0.09 -11.13
C GLY A 119 -22.02 0.59 -11.68
N HIS A 120 -22.93 1.05 -10.83
CA HIS A 120 -24.12 1.79 -11.25
C HIS A 120 -23.74 3.08 -11.99
N LEU A 121 -22.81 3.87 -11.46
CA LEU A 121 -22.30 5.05 -12.15
C LEU A 121 -21.66 4.67 -13.48
N LEU A 122 -20.83 3.63 -13.51
CA LEU A 122 -20.17 3.16 -14.72
C LEU A 122 -21.19 2.73 -15.79
N PHE A 123 -22.19 1.93 -15.45
CA PHE A 123 -23.24 1.54 -16.40
C PHE A 123 -24.18 2.70 -16.79
N THR A 124 -24.34 3.70 -15.93
CA THR A 124 -25.11 4.91 -16.25
C THR A 124 -24.36 5.84 -17.19
N PHE A 125 -23.02 5.94 -17.03
CA PHE A 125 -22.16 6.81 -17.84
C PHE A 125 -21.62 6.15 -19.12
N PHE A 126 -21.49 4.83 -19.15
CA PHE A 126 -21.00 4.05 -20.30
C PHE A 126 -22.14 3.29 -20.98
N THR A 127 -23.09 4.02 -21.56
CA THR A 127 -24.08 3.44 -22.47
C THR A 127 -23.41 2.98 -23.77
N TYR A 128 -24.07 2.08 -24.52
CA TYR A 128 -23.55 1.60 -25.81
C TYR A 128 -23.18 2.75 -26.76
N ASP A 129 -24.05 3.75 -26.86
CA ASP A 129 -23.82 4.93 -27.71
C ASP A 129 -22.64 5.79 -27.24
N ARG A 130 -22.38 5.85 -25.93
CA ARG A 130 -21.20 6.56 -25.41
C ARG A 130 -19.93 5.75 -25.64
N LEU A 131 -19.98 4.43 -25.56
CA LEU A 131 -18.83 3.58 -25.87
C LEU A 131 -18.41 3.69 -27.33
N THR A 132 -19.36 3.79 -28.26
CA THR A 132 -19.05 4.02 -29.68
C THR A 132 -18.46 5.41 -29.92
N VAL A 133 -18.97 6.44 -29.25
CA VAL A 133 -18.37 7.79 -29.27
C VAL A 133 -16.95 7.77 -28.71
N LEU A 134 -16.73 7.17 -27.53
CA LEU A 134 -15.39 7.07 -26.92
C LEU A 134 -14.41 6.29 -27.80
N TRP A 135 -14.88 5.23 -28.50
CA TRP A 135 -14.06 4.48 -29.44
C TRP A 135 -13.63 5.34 -30.64
N ASN A 136 -14.55 6.16 -31.16
CA ASN A 136 -14.27 7.05 -32.28
C ASN A 136 -13.42 8.27 -31.87
N GLU A 137 -13.54 8.72 -30.62
CA GLU A 137 -12.72 9.79 -30.02
C GLU A 137 -11.37 9.27 -29.49
N LEU A 138 -11.10 7.96 -29.52
CA LEU A 138 -9.83 7.42 -29.05
C LEU A 138 -8.72 7.76 -30.04
N GLU A 139 -7.94 8.78 -29.71
CA GLU A 139 -6.76 9.15 -30.47
C GLU A 139 -5.53 8.41 -29.93
N LEU A 140 -5.08 7.40 -30.65
CA LEU A 140 -3.79 6.71 -30.37
C LEU A 140 -2.61 7.52 -30.92
N ASN A 141 -2.51 8.77 -30.49
CA ASN A 141 -1.42 9.69 -30.83
C ASN A 141 -0.24 9.56 -29.86
N GLU A 142 0.85 10.29 -30.12
CA GLU A 142 2.03 10.31 -29.23
C GLU A 142 1.67 10.70 -27.79
N GLY A 143 0.72 11.64 -27.62
CA GLY A 143 0.19 12.07 -26.33
C GLY A 143 -0.35 10.93 -25.49
N PHE A 144 -1.17 10.06 -26.10
CA PHE A 144 -1.71 8.87 -25.45
C PHE A 144 -0.60 7.93 -24.95
N PHE A 145 0.43 7.68 -25.78
CA PHE A 145 1.55 6.84 -25.37
C PHE A 145 2.40 7.47 -24.27
N TYR A 146 2.48 8.81 -24.18
CA TYR A 146 3.07 9.46 -23.01
C TYR A 146 2.26 9.17 -21.74
N TYR A 147 0.93 9.19 -21.78
CA TYR A 147 0.11 8.82 -20.62
C TYR A 147 0.34 7.37 -20.19
N VAL A 148 0.45 6.45 -21.16
CA VAL A 148 0.83 5.04 -20.90
C VAL A 148 2.21 4.96 -20.26
N LEU A 149 3.20 5.67 -20.79
CA LEU A 149 4.54 5.72 -20.20
C LEU A 149 4.53 6.29 -18.78
N GLY A 150 3.74 7.34 -18.54
CA GLY A 150 3.56 7.95 -17.22
C GLY A 150 3.02 6.95 -16.20
N GLY A 151 1.95 6.22 -16.56
CA GLY A 151 1.38 5.16 -15.72
C GLY A 151 2.35 4.01 -15.47
N PHE A 152 3.08 3.60 -16.51
CA PHE A 152 4.12 2.58 -16.41
C PHE A 152 5.22 2.98 -15.42
N VAL A 153 5.81 4.18 -15.58
CA VAL A 153 6.87 4.68 -14.72
C VAL A 153 6.39 4.86 -13.28
N ALA A 154 5.20 5.44 -13.10
CA ALA A 154 4.57 5.61 -11.79
C ALA A 154 4.40 4.26 -11.08
N GLN A 155 3.90 3.24 -11.77
CA GLN A 155 3.71 1.93 -11.17
C GLN A 155 5.01 1.15 -11.01
N MET A 156 6.03 1.36 -11.84
CA MET A 156 7.36 0.78 -11.61
C MET A 156 7.99 1.30 -10.31
N ILE A 157 7.85 2.60 -10.06
CA ILE A 157 8.29 3.24 -8.83
C ILE A 157 7.45 2.76 -7.65
N ASP A 158 6.13 2.73 -7.82
CA ASP A 158 5.22 2.32 -6.76
C ASP A 158 5.33 0.84 -6.41
N GLY A 159 5.43 -0.06 -7.38
CA GLY A 159 5.61 -1.49 -7.10
C GLY A 159 6.94 -1.79 -6.40
N ALA A 160 7.92 -0.89 -6.48
CA ALA A 160 9.17 -0.99 -5.74
C ALA A 160 9.16 -0.32 -4.36
N LEU A 161 8.42 0.79 -4.19
CA LEU A 161 8.41 1.59 -2.96
C LEU A 161 7.15 1.40 -2.09
N GLY A 162 6.02 1.07 -2.72
CA GLY A 162 4.69 0.85 -2.15
C GLY A 162 3.99 2.12 -1.64
N MET A 163 4.26 3.29 -2.22
CA MET A 163 3.81 4.59 -1.69
C MET A 163 3.96 5.81 -2.62
N ALA A 164 4.26 5.64 -3.91
CA ALA A 164 4.74 6.75 -4.77
C ALA A 164 4.08 6.82 -6.16
N TYR A 165 3.03 6.03 -6.41
CA TYR A 165 2.30 6.06 -7.68
C TYR A 165 1.77 7.47 -7.98
N GLY A 166 0.92 8.01 -7.11
CA GLY A 166 0.26 9.29 -7.34
C GLY A 166 1.24 10.43 -7.63
N VAL A 167 2.23 10.65 -6.76
CA VAL A 167 3.17 11.77 -6.95
C VAL A 167 3.92 11.66 -8.27
N THR A 168 4.30 10.44 -8.64
CA THR A 168 5.03 10.20 -9.89
C THR A 168 4.13 10.47 -11.10
N ALA A 169 2.92 9.91 -11.10
CA ALA A 169 1.96 10.10 -12.19
C ALA A 169 1.57 11.59 -12.31
N ALA A 170 1.29 12.26 -11.18
CA ALA A 170 0.96 13.67 -11.15
C ALA A 170 2.10 14.55 -11.68
N THR A 171 3.33 14.29 -11.25
CA THR A 171 4.51 15.02 -11.72
C THR A 171 4.70 14.86 -13.23
N PHE A 172 4.49 13.63 -13.74
CA PHE A 172 4.59 13.34 -15.16
C PHE A 172 3.53 14.10 -15.97
N LEU A 173 2.26 14.01 -15.56
CA LEU A 173 1.16 14.69 -16.27
C LEU A 173 1.26 16.23 -16.20
N LEU A 174 1.70 16.79 -15.07
CA LEU A 174 1.98 18.23 -14.96
C LEU A 174 3.09 18.67 -15.91
N THR A 175 4.08 17.82 -16.17
CA THR A 175 5.16 18.10 -17.13
C THR A 175 4.62 18.16 -18.57
N LEU A 176 3.62 17.34 -18.88
CA LEU A 176 2.89 17.36 -20.16
C LEU A 176 1.89 18.53 -20.28
N GLY A 177 1.79 19.38 -19.25
CA GLY A 177 0.91 20.55 -19.27
C GLY A 177 -0.55 20.24 -18.96
N VAL A 178 -0.88 19.03 -18.49
CA VAL A 178 -2.24 18.69 -18.07
C VAL A 178 -2.66 19.58 -16.88
N PRO A 179 -3.87 20.16 -16.87
CA PRO A 179 -4.35 20.99 -15.77
C PRO A 179 -4.35 20.25 -14.42
N PRO A 180 -4.00 20.90 -13.27
CA PRO A 180 -3.90 20.22 -11.97
C PRO A 180 -5.16 19.46 -11.53
N SER A 181 -6.35 20.00 -11.78
CA SER A 181 -7.64 19.36 -11.52
C SER A 181 -7.78 18.05 -12.31
N ALA A 182 -7.50 18.10 -13.63
CA ALA A 182 -7.50 16.95 -14.52
C ALA A 182 -6.42 15.92 -14.15
N VAL A 183 -5.21 16.37 -13.77
CA VAL A 183 -4.15 15.50 -13.27
C VAL A 183 -4.63 14.74 -12.05
N SER A 184 -5.14 15.44 -11.04
CA SER A 184 -5.59 14.82 -9.80
C SER A 184 -6.76 13.88 -10.05
N ALA A 185 -7.77 14.29 -10.81
CA ALA A 185 -8.89 13.44 -11.17
C ALA A 185 -8.43 12.17 -11.89
N SER A 186 -7.48 12.28 -12.82
CA SER A 186 -6.99 11.14 -13.60
C SER A 186 -6.20 10.15 -12.75
N VAL A 187 -5.31 10.68 -11.90
CA VAL A 187 -4.49 9.88 -10.99
C VAL A 187 -5.37 9.11 -10.01
N HIS A 188 -6.27 9.78 -9.28
CA HIS A 188 -7.13 9.11 -8.30
C HIS A 188 -8.07 8.09 -8.98
N THR A 189 -8.60 8.41 -10.17
CA THR A 189 -9.42 7.44 -10.91
C THR A 189 -8.63 6.18 -11.25
N SER A 190 -7.39 6.33 -11.70
CA SER A 190 -6.51 5.19 -11.98
C SER A 190 -6.14 4.42 -10.69
N GLU A 191 -5.98 5.11 -9.57
CA GLU A 191 -5.66 4.50 -8.27
C GLU A 191 -6.80 3.66 -7.71
N ILE A 192 -8.05 3.93 -8.05
CA ILE A 192 -9.17 3.02 -7.67
C ILE A 192 -8.86 1.59 -8.10
N PHE A 193 -8.27 1.41 -9.29
CA PHE A 193 -7.92 0.08 -9.81
C PHE A 193 -6.63 -0.44 -9.18
N THR A 194 -5.56 0.33 -9.17
CA THR A 194 -4.25 -0.13 -8.68
C THR A 194 -4.26 -0.39 -7.16
N SER A 195 -4.78 0.57 -6.38
CA SER A 195 -4.94 0.44 -4.92
C SER A 195 -6.06 -0.52 -4.54
N GLY A 196 -7.12 -0.62 -5.35
CA GLY A 196 -8.22 -1.57 -5.11
C GLY A 196 -7.75 -3.03 -5.15
N VAL A 197 -7.00 -3.40 -6.19
CA VAL A 197 -6.40 -4.74 -6.30
C VAL A 197 -5.41 -4.98 -5.16
N SER A 198 -4.50 -4.04 -4.92
CA SER A 198 -3.48 -4.17 -3.87
C SER A 198 -4.10 -4.27 -2.46
N GLY A 199 -5.02 -3.38 -2.13
CA GLY A 199 -5.73 -3.33 -0.85
C GLY A 199 -6.56 -4.60 -0.60
N TYR A 200 -7.25 -5.11 -1.61
CA TYR A 200 -7.97 -6.37 -1.51
C TYR A 200 -7.03 -7.55 -1.22
N MET A 201 -5.87 -7.61 -1.88
CA MET A 201 -4.88 -8.66 -1.62
C MET A 201 -4.32 -8.56 -0.20
N HIS A 202 -4.01 -7.36 0.28
CA HIS A 202 -3.61 -7.15 1.67
C HIS A 202 -4.68 -7.57 2.67
N LEU A 203 -5.96 -7.33 2.38
CA LEU A 203 -7.08 -7.80 3.19
C LEU A 203 -7.14 -9.34 3.22
N LYS A 204 -7.08 -9.97 2.04
CA LYS A 204 -7.11 -11.43 1.88
C LYS A 204 -5.95 -12.13 2.61
N PHE A 205 -4.76 -11.54 2.60
CA PHE A 205 -3.57 -12.06 3.29
C PHE A 205 -3.53 -11.73 4.78
N GLY A 206 -4.55 -11.08 5.35
CA GLY A 206 -4.59 -10.72 6.77
C GLY A 206 -3.59 -9.63 7.16
N ASN A 207 -3.13 -8.82 6.20
CA ASN A 207 -2.18 -7.73 6.40
C ASN A 207 -2.86 -6.44 6.86
N VAL A 208 -4.17 -6.45 7.11
CA VAL A 208 -4.93 -5.26 7.49
C VAL A 208 -5.19 -5.24 8.99
N ASN A 209 -4.68 -4.21 9.67
CA ASN A 209 -5.07 -3.93 11.05
C ASN A 209 -6.38 -3.12 11.07
N SER A 210 -7.47 -3.73 11.54
CA SER A 210 -8.78 -3.09 11.47
C SER A 210 -8.93 -1.86 12.35
N LYS A 211 -8.22 -1.77 13.49
CA LYS A 211 -8.22 -0.57 14.34
C LYS A 211 -7.52 0.60 13.63
N LEU A 212 -6.40 0.31 12.97
CA LEU A 212 -5.66 1.30 12.18
C LEU A 212 -6.48 1.77 10.98
N PHE A 213 -7.01 0.82 10.20
CA PHE A 213 -7.84 1.09 9.03
C PHE A 213 -9.00 2.03 9.36
N LYS A 214 -9.82 1.73 10.39
CA LYS A 214 -10.94 2.60 10.78
C LYS A 214 -10.53 4.00 11.22
N LYS A 215 -9.38 4.13 11.91
CA LYS A 215 -8.85 5.44 12.36
C LYS A 215 -8.34 6.31 11.20
N ILE A 216 -8.03 5.71 10.06
CA ILE A 216 -7.50 6.39 8.87
C ILE A 216 -8.61 6.62 7.85
N LEU A 217 -9.47 5.63 7.64
CA LEU A 217 -10.49 5.62 6.58
C LEU A 217 -11.39 6.85 6.62
N PHE A 218 -12.14 7.06 7.71
CA PHE A 218 -13.14 8.14 7.73
C PHE A 218 -12.51 9.54 7.67
N PRO A 219 -11.48 9.85 8.47
CA PRO A 219 -10.81 11.15 8.34
C PRO A 219 -10.15 11.33 6.97
N GLY A 220 -9.56 10.28 6.41
CA GLY A 220 -8.95 10.30 5.08
C GLY A 220 -9.95 10.58 3.97
N VAL A 221 -11.10 9.90 3.97
CA VAL A 221 -12.19 10.13 3.01
C VAL A 221 -12.73 11.56 3.11
N LEU A 222 -12.97 12.06 4.33
CA LEU A 222 -13.39 13.45 4.53
C LEU A 222 -12.34 14.44 4.00
N GLY A 223 -11.06 14.15 4.27
CA GLY A 223 -9.95 14.91 3.75
C GLY A 223 -9.93 14.94 2.21
N ALA A 224 -10.11 13.77 1.58
CA ALA A 224 -10.11 13.60 0.14
C ALA A 224 -11.23 14.38 -0.54
N ILE A 225 -12.45 14.29 -0.02
CA ILE A 225 -13.61 15.06 -0.50
C ILE A 225 -13.32 16.57 -0.36
N THR A 226 -12.79 16.99 0.80
CA THR A 226 -12.45 18.40 1.04
C THR A 226 -11.40 18.90 0.04
N GLY A 227 -10.32 18.15 -0.19
CA GLY A 227 -9.26 18.53 -1.12
C GLY A 227 -9.72 18.55 -2.57
N ALA A 228 -10.52 17.56 -2.98
CA ALA A 228 -11.07 17.48 -4.33
C ALA A 228 -12.07 18.61 -4.58
N TYR A 229 -12.94 18.89 -3.61
CA TYR A 229 -13.88 20.01 -3.66
C TYR A 229 -13.15 21.35 -3.76
N LEU A 230 -12.12 21.58 -2.94
CA LEU A 230 -11.31 22.81 -2.99
C LEU A 230 -10.63 22.96 -4.35
N LEU A 231 -9.90 21.93 -4.81
CA LEU A 231 -9.17 22.00 -6.08
C LEU A 231 -10.13 22.26 -7.26
N SER A 232 -11.29 21.61 -7.27
CA SER A 232 -12.31 21.78 -8.31
C SER A 232 -12.99 23.15 -8.24
N SER A 233 -13.30 23.65 -7.04
CA SER A 233 -13.98 24.95 -6.85
C SER A 233 -13.10 26.13 -7.25
N PHE A 234 -11.78 26.00 -7.11
CA PHE A 234 -10.81 27.03 -7.47
C PHE A 234 -10.23 26.88 -8.89
N GLU A 235 -10.85 26.08 -9.76
CA GLU A 235 -10.38 25.89 -11.14
C GLU A 235 -10.32 27.22 -11.94
N LYS A 236 -11.23 28.16 -11.65
CA LYS A 236 -11.20 29.52 -12.21
C LYS A 236 -9.95 30.33 -11.80
N TYR A 237 -9.29 29.92 -10.73
CA TYR A 237 -8.06 30.54 -10.20
C TYR A 237 -6.84 29.65 -10.44
N ILE A 238 -6.83 28.91 -11.55
CA ILE A 238 -5.73 27.99 -11.90
C ILE A 238 -4.35 28.67 -11.88
N TYR A 239 -4.29 29.98 -12.19
CA TYR A 239 -3.07 30.78 -12.11
C TYR A 239 -2.50 30.89 -10.68
N VAL A 240 -3.34 30.84 -9.65
CA VAL A 240 -2.94 30.81 -8.22
C VAL A 240 -2.77 29.37 -7.73
N ILE A 241 -3.63 28.46 -8.16
CA ILE A 241 -3.61 27.07 -7.70
C ILE A 241 -2.38 26.33 -8.23
N LYS A 242 -2.00 26.55 -9.49
CA LYS A 242 -0.85 25.89 -10.12
C LYS A 242 0.47 26.12 -9.34
N PRO A 243 0.88 27.35 -8.98
CA PRO A 243 2.08 27.54 -8.16
C PRO A 243 1.93 26.98 -6.74
N LEU A 244 0.74 27.02 -6.12
CA LEU A 244 0.52 26.42 -4.79
C LEU A 244 0.71 24.90 -4.81
N VAL A 245 0.13 24.21 -5.80
CA VAL A 245 0.33 22.77 -6.01
C VAL A 245 1.80 22.47 -6.31
N ALA A 246 2.48 23.32 -7.08
CA ALA A 246 3.91 23.16 -7.36
C ALA A 246 4.77 23.31 -6.09
N VAL A 247 4.48 24.29 -5.22
CA VAL A 247 5.18 24.45 -3.94
C VAL A 247 4.91 23.27 -3.00
N TYR A 248 3.67 22.79 -2.94
CA TYR A 248 3.34 21.60 -2.16
C TYR A 248 4.10 20.36 -2.65
N THR A 249 4.09 20.10 -3.96
CA THR A 249 4.81 18.96 -4.56
C THR A 249 6.33 19.09 -4.38
N LEU A 250 6.87 20.31 -4.42
CA LEU A 250 8.27 20.59 -4.08
C LEU A 250 8.60 20.14 -2.66
N ILE A 251 7.76 20.53 -1.69
CA ILE A 251 7.90 20.11 -0.29
C ILE A 251 7.82 18.59 -0.19
N LEU A 252 6.90 17.95 -0.91
CA LEU A 252 6.76 16.49 -0.92
C LEU A 252 8.01 15.79 -1.45
N GLY A 253 8.58 16.29 -2.55
CA GLY A 253 9.85 15.80 -3.11
C GLY A 253 11.00 15.92 -2.10
N ILE A 254 11.12 17.06 -1.41
CA ILE A 254 12.11 17.26 -0.33
C ILE A 254 11.88 16.26 0.80
N LEU A 255 10.63 16.06 1.25
CA LEU A 255 10.29 15.12 2.31
C LEU A 255 10.64 13.67 1.95
N ILE A 256 10.44 13.28 0.68
CA ILE A 256 10.81 11.95 0.18
C ILE A 256 12.34 11.77 0.29
N ILE A 257 13.15 12.74 -0.18
CA ILE A 257 14.62 12.67 -0.07
C ILE A 257 15.06 12.63 1.39
N GLN A 258 14.53 13.52 2.23
CA GLN A 258 14.88 13.56 3.66
C GLN A 258 14.61 12.22 4.34
N LYS A 259 13.49 11.56 4.01
CA LYS A 259 13.15 10.23 4.52
C LYS A 259 14.13 9.17 4.04
N ALA A 260 14.56 9.22 2.78
CA ALA A 260 15.56 8.30 2.24
C ALA A 260 16.93 8.41 2.95
N LEU A 261 17.28 9.62 3.41
CA LEU A 261 18.58 9.90 4.05
C LEU A 261 18.58 9.65 5.57
N LYS A 262 17.42 9.65 6.22
CA LYS A 262 17.34 9.59 7.69
C LYS A 262 17.69 8.21 8.25
N LYS A 263 18.85 8.10 8.91
CA LYS A 263 19.31 6.89 9.61
C LYS A 263 18.70 6.81 11.02
N ARG A 264 17.56 6.12 11.15
CA ARG A 264 16.84 5.80 12.41
C ARG A 264 16.13 6.99 13.07
N VAL A 265 14.89 6.74 13.49
CA VAL A 265 14.06 7.66 14.29
C VAL A 265 13.68 6.93 15.56
N GLU A 266 13.81 7.58 16.72
CA GLU A 266 13.21 7.09 17.96
C GLU A 266 11.70 6.92 17.77
N LYS A 267 11.22 5.70 17.95
CA LYS A 267 9.83 5.33 17.68
C LYS A 267 8.92 5.85 18.78
N LYS A 268 8.47 7.10 18.69
CA LYS A 268 7.40 7.62 19.54
C LYS A 268 6.03 7.34 18.91
N PRO A 269 5.12 6.62 19.59
CA PRO A 269 3.80 6.33 19.06
C PRO A 269 3.00 7.61 18.81
N MET A 270 2.31 7.68 17.68
CA MET A 270 1.46 8.83 17.34
C MET A 270 0.03 8.60 17.83
N THR A 271 -0.50 9.59 18.56
CA THR A 271 -1.90 9.60 19.03
C THR A 271 -2.87 10.18 18.00
N LYS A 272 -2.46 11.20 17.23
CA LYS A 272 -3.30 11.95 16.28
C LYS A 272 -3.34 11.39 14.85
N ILE A 273 -3.64 10.10 14.71
CA ILE A 273 -3.63 9.40 13.40
C ILE A 273 -4.73 9.91 12.47
N GLY A 274 -5.90 10.25 13.01
CA GLY A 274 -7.02 10.75 12.20
C GLY A 274 -6.71 12.08 11.53
N TRP A 275 -6.06 13.01 12.25
CA TRP A 275 -5.61 14.28 11.66
C TRP A 275 -4.57 14.08 10.56
N LEU A 276 -3.63 13.14 10.76
CA LEU A 276 -2.68 12.77 9.72
C LEU A 276 -3.39 12.24 8.47
N ALA A 277 -4.39 11.38 8.65
CA ALA A 277 -5.16 10.82 7.54
C ALA A 277 -5.99 11.88 6.82
N MET A 278 -6.63 12.80 7.55
CA MET A 278 -7.39 13.90 6.96
C MET A 278 -6.48 14.85 6.17
N ALA A 279 -5.38 15.31 6.76
CA ALA A 279 -4.40 16.15 6.06
C ALA A 279 -3.79 15.41 4.87
N GLY A 280 -3.49 14.11 5.04
CA GLY A 280 -3.03 13.23 3.98
C GLY A 280 -4.00 13.20 2.81
N GLY A 281 -5.28 12.88 3.04
CA GLY A 281 -6.30 12.83 1.99
C GLY A 281 -6.58 14.18 1.32
N THR A 282 -6.58 15.28 2.08
CA THR A 282 -6.77 16.62 1.49
C THR A 282 -5.61 16.99 0.57
N LEU A 283 -4.38 16.80 1.03
CA LEU A 283 -3.19 17.11 0.25
C LEU A 283 -3.02 16.14 -0.93
N ASP A 284 -3.49 14.90 -0.77
CA ASP A 284 -3.55 13.91 -1.83
C ASP A 284 -4.45 14.36 -2.97
N SER A 285 -5.69 14.74 -2.68
CA SER A 285 -6.60 15.28 -3.70
C SER A 285 -6.12 16.58 -4.34
N ILE A 286 -5.41 17.44 -3.61
CA ILE A 286 -4.90 18.71 -4.15
C ILE A 286 -3.69 18.48 -5.09
N GLY A 287 -2.76 17.60 -4.71
CA GLY A 287 -1.51 17.41 -5.43
C GLY A 287 -1.42 16.15 -6.28
N GLY A 288 -2.41 15.27 -6.22
CA GLY A 288 -2.44 13.99 -6.93
C GLY A 288 -1.46 12.96 -6.40
N GLY A 289 -1.10 12.92 -5.11
CA GLY A 289 -0.12 11.94 -4.61
C GLY A 289 0.39 12.06 -3.16
N GLY A 290 -0.29 12.78 -2.29
CA GLY A 290 0.11 12.99 -0.91
C GLY A 290 0.01 11.76 0.00
N TRP A 291 -0.85 10.78 -0.32
CA TRP A 291 -1.25 9.73 0.62
C TRP A 291 -0.08 8.87 1.12
N GLY A 292 0.69 8.26 0.24
CA GLY A 292 1.83 7.42 0.60
C GLY A 292 2.95 8.18 1.35
N PRO A 293 3.46 9.31 0.81
CA PRO A 293 4.53 10.07 1.45
C PRO A 293 4.11 10.82 2.70
N ILE A 294 2.82 11.03 2.95
CA ILE A 294 2.35 11.67 4.18
C ILE A 294 1.89 10.64 5.20
N VAL A 295 1.03 9.70 4.81
CA VAL A 295 0.38 8.75 5.74
C VAL A 295 1.26 7.51 5.95
N THR A 296 1.53 6.73 4.90
CA THR A 296 2.25 5.44 5.01
C THR A 296 3.61 5.62 5.65
N SER A 297 4.43 6.48 5.07
CA SER A 297 5.80 6.68 5.52
C SER A 297 5.88 7.31 6.92
N THR A 298 4.95 8.19 7.31
CA THR A 298 4.93 8.74 8.66
C THR A 298 4.54 7.70 9.70
N LEU A 299 3.58 6.82 9.40
CA LEU A 299 3.19 5.75 10.30
C LEU A 299 4.31 4.73 10.50
N ILE A 300 5.04 4.38 9.43
CA ILE A 300 6.22 3.52 9.49
C ILE A 300 7.35 4.21 10.29
N ALA A 301 7.63 5.49 10.00
CA ALA A 301 8.64 6.27 10.72
C ALA A 301 8.33 6.41 12.22
N ARG A 302 7.04 6.36 12.60
CA ARG A 302 6.58 6.36 14.00
C ARG A 302 6.56 4.98 14.65
N GLY A 303 7.15 3.99 14.00
CA GLY A 303 7.41 2.67 14.58
C GLY A 303 6.28 1.67 14.42
N ARG A 304 5.23 1.96 13.64
CA ARG A 304 4.24 0.93 13.31
C ARG A 304 4.85 -0.14 12.43
N HIS A 305 4.36 -1.37 12.61
CA HIS A 305 4.80 -2.50 11.82
C HIS A 305 4.52 -2.27 10.33
N PRO A 306 5.52 -2.35 9.43
CA PRO A 306 5.36 -2.02 8.01
C PRO A 306 4.27 -2.84 7.32
N LYS A 307 4.28 -4.16 7.47
CA LYS A 307 3.27 -5.07 6.87
C LYS A 307 1.83 -4.64 7.13
N TYR A 308 1.50 -4.34 8.40
CA TYR A 308 0.15 -3.95 8.80
C TYR A 308 -0.18 -2.51 8.47
N THR A 309 0.83 -1.64 8.41
CA THR A 309 0.66 -0.24 8.02
C THR A 309 0.35 -0.15 6.53
N ILE A 310 1.20 -0.75 5.68
CA ILE A 310 1.02 -0.77 4.23
C ILE A 310 -0.33 -1.39 3.88
N GLY A 311 -0.67 -2.57 4.45
CA GLY A 311 -1.95 -3.20 4.17
C GLY A 311 -3.17 -2.37 4.57
N SER A 312 -3.16 -1.76 5.77
CA SER A 312 -4.26 -0.88 6.19
C SER A 312 -4.34 0.42 5.40
N VAL A 313 -3.21 0.99 4.99
CA VAL A 313 -3.16 2.28 4.30
C VAL A 313 -3.51 2.14 2.82
N ASN A 314 -3.04 1.09 2.11
CA ASN A 314 -3.48 0.81 0.73
C ASN A 314 -4.98 0.49 0.64
N LEU A 315 -5.52 -0.26 1.61
CA LEU A 315 -6.95 -0.50 1.62
C LEU A 315 -7.74 0.79 1.87
N ALA A 316 -7.24 1.70 2.70
CA ALA A 316 -7.87 3.00 2.92
C ALA A 316 -7.72 3.91 1.69
N GLU A 317 -6.59 3.86 1.00
CA GLU A 317 -6.29 4.58 -0.24
C GLU A 317 -7.35 4.32 -1.29
N PHE A 318 -7.76 3.06 -1.50
CA PHE A 318 -8.87 2.73 -2.41
C PHE A 318 -10.12 3.59 -2.15
N PHE A 319 -10.53 3.75 -0.89
CA PHE A 319 -11.71 4.54 -0.54
C PHE A 319 -11.47 6.05 -0.64
N VAL A 320 -10.25 6.49 -0.34
CA VAL A 320 -9.81 7.90 -0.46
C VAL A 320 -9.79 8.31 -1.93
N SER A 321 -9.13 7.54 -2.79
CA SER A 321 -9.09 7.75 -4.24
C SER A 321 -10.48 7.62 -4.87
N LEU A 322 -11.31 6.68 -4.40
CA LEU A 322 -12.71 6.59 -4.84
C LEU A 322 -13.51 7.86 -4.49
N ALA A 323 -13.44 8.32 -3.24
CA ALA A 323 -14.15 9.51 -2.80
C ALA A 323 -13.67 10.78 -3.53
N SER A 324 -12.35 10.90 -3.73
CA SER A 324 -11.72 11.96 -4.53
C SER A 324 -12.23 11.95 -5.97
N SER A 325 -12.18 10.79 -6.63
CA SER A 325 -12.62 10.63 -8.02
C SER A 325 -14.10 10.94 -8.22
N VAL A 326 -14.98 10.43 -7.34
CA VAL A 326 -16.41 10.74 -7.36
C VAL A 326 -16.64 12.24 -7.20
N THR A 327 -15.90 12.90 -6.30
CA THR A 327 -16.02 14.35 -6.08
C THR A 327 -15.57 15.14 -7.31
N PHE A 328 -14.42 14.80 -7.92
CA PHE A 328 -13.96 15.43 -9.15
C PHE A 328 -14.98 15.24 -10.28
N ILE A 329 -15.38 14.01 -10.57
CA ILE A 329 -16.34 13.71 -11.65
C ILE A 329 -17.66 14.47 -11.44
N SER A 330 -18.10 14.61 -10.19
CA SER A 330 -19.35 15.32 -9.87
C SER A 330 -19.26 16.84 -10.10
N ILE A 331 -18.06 17.44 -9.98
CA ILE A 331 -17.88 18.91 -10.05
C ILE A 331 -17.37 19.34 -11.43
N ILE A 332 -16.27 18.74 -11.90
CA ILE A 332 -15.60 19.11 -13.16
C ILE A 332 -16.02 18.24 -14.35
N GLY A 333 -16.85 17.22 -14.10
CA GLY A 333 -17.30 16.26 -15.11
C GLY A 333 -16.29 15.15 -15.40
N PHE A 334 -16.71 14.18 -16.21
CA PHE A 334 -15.82 13.13 -16.72
C PHE A 334 -15.07 13.65 -17.95
N SER A 335 -13.90 14.24 -17.72
CA SER A 335 -13.00 14.78 -18.73
C SER A 335 -11.66 14.03 -18.71
N HIS A 336 -10.87 14.13 -19.78
CA HIS A 336 -9.53 13.54 -19.88
C HIS A 336 -9.48 12.01 -19.66
N TRP A 337 -10.52 11.29 -20.06
CA TRP A 337 -10.63 9.84 -19.89
C TRP A 337 -9.49 9.06 -20.58
N GLN A 338 -8.93 9.60 -21.66
CA GLN A 338 -7.74 9.04 -22.32
C GLN A 338 -6.51 9.04 -21.41
N VAL A 339 -6.36 10.05 -20.54
CA VAL A 339 -5.28 10.11 -19.54
C VAL A 339 -5.47 8.99 -18.51
N VAL A 340 -6.69 8.83 -17.99
CA VAL A 340 -7.05 7.73 -17.08
C VAL A 340 -6.74 6.39 -17.71
N LEU A 341 -7.19 6.18 -18.96
CA LEU A 341 -6.97 4.93 -19.68
C LEU A 341 -5.48 4.66 -19.89
N GLY A 342 -4.71 5.67 -20.32
CA GLY A 342 -3.27 5.56 -20.48
C GLY A 342 -2.57 5.16 -19.18
N LEU A 343 -2.88 5.85 -18.08
CA LEU A 343 -2.33 5.55 -16.76
C LEU A 343 -2.65 4.10 -16.32
N ILE A 344 -3.90 3.66 -16.48
CA ILE A 344 -4.33 2.30 -16.12
C ILE A 344 -3.57 1.26 -16.96
N LEU A 345 -3.52 1.42 -18.28
CA LEU A 345 -2.85 0.47 -19.17
C LEU A 345 -1.35 0.37 -18.86
N GLY A 346 -0.67 1.51 -18.72
CA GLY A 346 0.74 1.55 -18.35
C GLY A 346 1.01 0.92 -16.99
N GLY A 347 0.19 1.27 -16.00
CA GLY A 347 0.29 0.74 -14.64
C GLY A 347 0.07 -0.76 -14.58
N MET A 348 -0.97 -1.29 -15.21
CA MET A 348 -1.27 -2.73 -15.21
C MET A 348 -0.12 -3.56 -15.80
N VAL A 349 0.54 -3.07 -16.85
CA VAL A 349 1.72 -3.73 -17.44
C VAL A 349 2.94 -3.65 -16.53
N ALA A 350 3.18 -2.49 -15.90
CA ALA A 350 4.31 -2.29 -14.99
C ALA A 350 4.19 -3.07 -13.67
N ALA A 351 2.98 -3.25 -13.13
CA ALA A 351 2.76 -3.88 -11.82
C ALA A 351 3.47 -5.25 -11.62
N PRO A 352 3.31 -6.25 -12.52
CA PRO A 352 4.00 -7.54 -12.38
C PRO A 352 5.52 -7.41 -12.53
N ILE A 353 6.00 -6.52 -13.39
CA ILE A 353 7.43 -6.27 -13.62
C ILE A 353 8.04 -5.65 -12.35
N ALA A 354 7.39 -4.63 -11.80
CA ALA A 354 7.79 -3.94 -10.58
C ALA A 354 7.83 -4.90 -9.38
N ALA A 355 6.82 -5.76 -9.23
CA ALA A 355 6.78 -6.75 -8.15
C ALA A 355 7.94 -7.77 -8.21
N ASN A 356 8.42 -8.11 -9.41
CA ASN A 356 9.56 -8.99 -9.59
C ASN A 356 10.90 -8.26 -9.37
N LEU A 357 11.00 -7.01 -9.83
CA LEU A 357 12.23 -6.20 -9.78
C LEU A 357 12.47 -5.55 -8.41
N SER A 358 11.42 -5.27 -7.63
CA SER A 358 11.47 -4.59 -6.33
C SER A 358 12.42 -5.27 -5.34
N ARG A 359 12.58 -6.59 -5.42
CA ARG A 359 13.50 -7.36 -4.55
C ARG A 359 14.97 -7.06 -4.80
N ARG A 360 15.31 -6.48 -5.96
CA ARG A 360 16.70 -6.24 -6.40
C ARG A 360 17.08 -4.75 -6.39
N LEU A 361 16.12 -3.85 -6.19
CA LEU A 361 16.37 -2.41 -6.28
C LEU A 361 16.62 -1.78 -4.90
N PRO A 362 17.67 -0.95 -4.76
CA PRO A 362 17.89 -0.20 -3.53
C PRO A 362 16.82 0.88 -3.37
N ILE A 363 15.85 0.63 -2.48
CA ILE A 363 14.73 1.53 -2.12
C ILE A 363 15.20 2.97 -1.93
N LYS A 364 16.33 3.16 -1.23
CA LYS A 364 16.91 4.49 -0.97
C LYS A 364 17.25 5.24 -2.24
N THR A 365 17.87 4.58 -3.22
CA THR A 365 18.24 5.20 -4.50
C THR A 365 17.00 5.62 -5.28
N MET A 366 15.96 4.77 -5.29
CA MET A 366 14.70 5.10 -5.95
C MET A 366 14.02 6.31 -5.31
N MET A 367 13.93 6.36 -3.98
CA MET A 367 13.37 7.53 -3.29
C MET A 367 14.14 8.81 -3.59
N ILE A 368 15.48 8.75 -3.64
CA ILE A 368 16.30 9.92 -4.01
C ILE A 368 16.01 10.35 -5.44
N MET A 369 16.03 9.42 -6.41
CA MET A 369 15.77 9.75 -7.82
C MET A 369 14.38 10.38 -8.00
N VAL A 370 13.35 9.75 -7.43
CA VAL A 370 11.95 10.22 -7.53
C VAL A 370 11.82 11.60 -6.89
N GLY A 371 12.34 11.76 -5.67
CA GLY A 371 12.33 13.04 -4.97
C GLY A 371 13.05 14.14 -5.77
N THR A 372 14.18 13.84 -6.40
CA THR A 372 14.93 14.78 -7.24
C THR A 372 14.14 15.21 -8.47
N VAL A 373 13.50 14.27 -9.18
CA VAL A 373 12.67 14.58 -10.36
C VAL A 373 11.50 15.48 -9.96
N ILE A 374 10.80 15.14 -8.86
CA ILE A 374 9.69 15.95 -8.34
C ILE A 374 10.18 17.37 -8.05
N ILE A 375 11.30 17.53 -7.34
CA ILE A 375 11.88 18.84 -7.01
C ILE A 375 12.17 19.64 -8.28
N ILE A 376 12.80 19.04 -9.29
CA ILE A 376 13.15 19.71 -10.56
C ILE A 376 11.88 20.18 -11.27
N VAL A 377 10.88 19.31 -11.42
CA VAL A 377 9.63 19.64 -12.10
C VAL A 377 8.87 20.73 -11.35
N SER A 378 8.76 20.62 -10.02
CA SER A 378 8.09 21.62 -9.20
C SER A 378 8.81 22.98 -9.27
N LEU A 379 10.15 23.01 -9.21
CA LEU A 379 10.93 24.24 -9.38
C LEU A 379 10.72 24.86 -10.75
N ARG A 380 10.68 24.06 -11.83
CA ARG A 380 10.38 24.54 -13.18
C ARG A 380 9.00 25.18 -13.24
N ILE A 381 7.97 24.55 -12.66
CA ILE A 381 6.61 25.10 -12.64
C ILE A 381 6.56 26.41 -11.86
N VAL A 382 7.18 26.47 -10.68
CA VAL A 382 7.26 27.69 -9.88
C VAL A 382 7.96 28.80 -10.66
N TYR A 383 9.11 28.51 -11.29
CA TYR A 383 9.84 29.46 -12.12
C TYR A 383 8.99 29.98 -13.28
N MET A 384 8.34 29.10 -14.05
CA MET A 384 7.49 29.49 -15.17
C MET A 384 6.33 30.41 -14.74
N VAL A 385 5.74 30.17 -13.57
CA VAL A 385 4.67 31.02 -13.04
C VAL A 385 5.23 32.38 -12.59
N LEU A 386 6.36 32.40 -11.90
CA LEU A 386 7.01 33.63 -11.46
C LEU A 386 7.51 34.49 -12.62
N SER A 387 7.96 33.89 -13.72
CA SER A 387 8.39 34.61 -14.92
C SER A 387 7.23 35.16 -15.77
N ALA A 388 6.01 34.68 -15.53
CA ALA A 388 4.82 35.10 -16.26
C ALA A 388 3.99 36.17 -15.50
N LEU A 389 4.38 36.48 -14.27
CA LEU A 389 3.91 37.62 -13.47
C LEU A 389 4.76 38.86 -13.80
#